data_AF-N1UXB2-F1
#
_entry.id   AF-N1UXB2-F1
#
_cell.length_a   1.000
_cell.length_b   1.000
_cell.length_c   1.000
_cell.angle_alpha   90.00
_cell.angle_beta   90.00
_cell.angle_gamma   90.00
#
_symmetry.space_group_name_H-M   'P 1'
#
loop_
_entity.id
_entity.type
_entity.pdbx_description
1 polymer ?
#
loop_
_entity_poly.entity_id
_entity_poly.type
_entity_poly.pdbx_seq_one_letter_code
_entity_poly.pdbx_strand_id
1 'polypeptide(L)'
;MNCVPHRLPASRANGGRGHLALFLLALYLVTVAFIVLWPSPVDQQAHGTIARILARLQLLGAPNWIDYNLVEASANVSMFVPIGLLAGVQLREGLRWLALPGAFAVSFLIELCQDTFLPGRFGTMQDVLANTHGAAIGLVILYAVLEYRRARKTAPSGIP
;
A
#
# COMPACT_ATOMS: atom_id res chain seq x y z
N MET A 1 28.18 -34.58 34.81
CA MET A 1 28.62 -33.65 33.74
C MET A 1 27.37 -33.01 33.15
N ASN A 2 27.05 -31.77 33.52
CA ASN A 2 25.86 -31.05 33.05
C ASN A 2 26.26 -30.09 31.93
N CYS A 3 25.80 -30.34 30.70
CA CYS A 3 25.87 -29.37 29.61
C CYS A 3 24.77 -28.31 29.78
N VAL A 4 25.17 -27.08 30.11
CA VAL A 4 24.26 -25.92 30.06
C VAL A 4 24.25 -25.39 28.61
N PRO A 5 23.09 -25.27 27.94
CA PRO A 5 23.04 -24.65 26.61
C PRO A 5 23.27 -23.15 26.74
N HIS A 6 24.39 -22.69 26.18
CA HIS A 6 24.75 -21.28 26.07
C HIS A 6 23.79 -20.60 25.08
N ARG A 7 22.75 -19.93 25.58
CA ARG A 7 21.91 -19.05 24.74
C ARG A 7 22.77 -17.86 24.32
N LEU A 8 23.15 -17.81 23.04
CA LEU A 8 23.78 -16.63 22.47
C LEU A 8 22.78 -15.45 22.51
N PRO A 9 23.21 -14.25 22.91
CA PRO A 9 22.34 -13.08 22.90
C PRO A 9 21.92 -12.76 21.47
N ALA A 10 20.60 -12.66 21.26
CA ALA A 10 20.02 -12.24 19.99
C ALA A 10 20.55 -10.84 19.62
N SER A 11 21.32 -10.76 18.54
CA SER A 11 21.87 -9.52 18.00
C SER A 11 20.75 -8.51 17.69
N ARG A 12 20.71 -7.42 18.46
CA ARG A 12 19.82 -6.26 18.32
C ARG A 12 20.21 -5.37 17.13
N ALA A 13 20.43 -5.95 15.94
CA ALA A 13 20.73 -5.19 14.73
C ALA A 13 19.48 -4.69 13.97
N ASN A 14 18.27 -4.84 14.54
CA ASN A 14 16.99 -4.57 13.87
C ASN A 14 16.34 -3.22 14.19
N GLY A 15 16.86 -2.44 15.14
CA GLY A 15 16.23 -1.17 15.58
C GLY A 15 16.13 -0.13 14.46
N GLY A 16 17.24 0.16 13.77
CA GLY A 16 17.28 1.24 12.77
C GLY A 16 16.39 1.02 11.54
N ARG A 17 16.24 -0.24 11.09
CA ARG A 17 15.39 -0.58 9.93
C ARG A 17 13.91 -0.47 10.26
N GLY A 18 13.51 -0.88 11.47
CA GLY A 18 12.14 -0.71 11.96
C GLY A 18 11.77 0.76 12.06
N HIS A 19 12.63 1.57 12.68
CA HIS A 19 12.40 3.01 12.84
C HIS A 19 12.34 3.76 11.51
N LEU A 20 13.22 3.46 10.54
CA LEU A 20 13.16 4.08 9.21
C LEU A 20 11.86 3.71 8.47
N ALA A 21 11.49 2.43 8.44
CA ALA A 21 10.26 2.01 7.78
C ALA A 21 9.02 2.58 8.49
N LEU A 22 9.07 2.80 9.80
CA LEU A 22 7.97 3.42 10.55
C LEU A 22 7.87 4.91 10.24
N PHE A 23 9.01 5.60 10.19
CA PHE A 23 9.07 7.00 9.77
C PHE A 23 8.55 7.18 8.34
N LEU A 24 9.00 6.35 7.40
CA LEU A 24 8.51 6.37 6.02
C LEU A 24 7.02 6.07 5.94
N LEU A 25 6.52 5.10 6.71
CA LEU A 25 5.09 4.81 6.80
C LEU A 25 4.31 6.02 7.32
N ALA A 26 4.75 6.61 8.42
CA ALA A 26 4.09 7.77 9.01
C ALA A 26 4.08 8.96 8.05
N LEU A 27 5.24 9.28 7.44
CA LEU A 27 5.35 10.34 6.45
C LEU A 27 4.42 10.10 5.26
N TYR A 28 4.41 8.87 4.73
CA TYR A 28 3.58 8.50 3.61
C TYR A 28 2.08 8.56 3.96
N LEU A 29 1.68 8.06 5.13
CA LEU A 29 0.30 8.13 5.61
C LEU A 29 -0.18 9.57 5.76
N VAL A 30 0.68 10.47 6.26
CA VAL A 30 0.35 11.90 6.32
C VAL A 30 0.17 12.50 4.93
N THR A 31 1.06 12.16 3.98
CA THR A 31 0.91 12.60 2.58
C THR A 31 -0.38 12.09 1.96
N VAL A 32 -0.70 10.80 2.10
CA VAL A 32 -1.94 10.22 1.58
C VAL A 32 -3.17 10.85 2.24
N ALA A 33 -3.17 10.98 3.58
CA ALA A 33 -4.27 11.63 4.29
C ALA A 33 -4.50 13.06 3.81
N PHE A 34 -3.43 13.83 3.58
CA PHE A 34 -3.53 15.17 3.02
C PHE A 34 -4.12 15.20 1.61
N ILE A 35 -3.71 14.27 0.73
CA ILE A 35 -4.25 14.15 -0.64
C ILE A 35 -5.73 13.78 -0.60
N VAL A 36 -6.09 12.76 0.18
CA VAL A 36 -7.43 12.18 0.15
C VAL A 36 -8.45 13.03 0.92
N LEU A 37 -8.02 13.73 1.97
CA LEU A 37 -8.86 14.66 2.72
C LEU A 37 -8.81 16.10 2.16
N TRP A 38 -8.15 16.32 1.02
CA TRP A 38 -8.17 17.62 0.37
C TRP A 38 -9.62 18.01 -0.03
N PRO A 39 -10.03 19.28 0.13
CA PRO A 39 -11.41 19.72 -0.12
C PRO A 39 -11.95 19.38 -1.51
N SER A 40 -11.10 19.50 -2.54
CA SER A 40 -11.42 19.11 -3.90
C SER A 40 -10.71 17.81 -4.29
N PRO A 41 -11.26 17.01 -5.23
CA PRO A 41 -10.49 15.94 -5.85
C PRO A 41 -9.22 16.51 -6.49
N VAL A 42 -8.06 15.92 -6.19
CA VAL A 42 -6.76 16.43 -6.69
C VAL A 42 -6.69 16.38 -8.21
N ASP A 43 -7.44 15.45 -8.79
CA ASP A 43 -7.64 15.17 -10.20
C ASP A 43 -8.70 16.09 -10.84
N GLN A 44 -9.48 16.87 -10.07
CA GLN A 44 -10.54 17.73 -10.62
C GLN A 44 -10.01 18.72 -11.68
N GLN A 45 -8.79 19.25 -11.49
CA GLN A 45 -8.13 20.11 -12.48
C GLN A 45 -7.61 19.31 -13.69
N ALA A 46 -7.21 18.06 -13.48
CA ALA A 46 -6.73 17.15 -14.52
C ALA A 46 -7.87 16.45 -15.28
N HIS A 47 -9.08 16.45 -14.72
CA HIS A 47 -10.24 15.69 -15.18
C HIS A 47 -10.54 15.93 -16.67
N GLY A 48 -10.59 17.18 -17.10
CA GLY A 48 -10.81 17.54 -18.51
C GLY A 48 -9.66 17.13 -19.44
N THR A 49 -8.44 17.01 -18.93
CA THR A 49 -7.29 16.51 -19.71
C THR A 49 -7.29 15.00 -19.79
N ILE A 50 -7.54 14.31 -18.68
CA ILE A 50 -7.65 12.84 -18.63
C ILE A 50 -8.81 12.38 -19.52
N ALA A 51 -9.98 13.01 -19.42
CA ALA A 51 -11.14 12.70 -20.26
C ALA A 51 -10.84 12.86 -21.75
N ARG A 52 -10.12 13.91 -22.15
CA ARG A 52 -9.69 14.10 -23.55
C ARG A 52 -8.72 13.01 -24.00
N ILE A 53 -7.77 12.61 -23.16
CA ILE A 53 -6.83 11.53 -23.47
C ILE A 53 -7.58 10.20 -23.62
N LEU A 54 -8.48 9.87 -22.68
CA LEU A 54 -9.31 8.66 -22.74
C LEU A 54 -10.18 8.62 -23.99
N ALA A 55 -10.82 9.74 -24.34
CA ALA A 55 -11.62 9.84 -25.56
C ALA A 55 -10.76 9.60 -26.82
N ARG A 56 -9.52 10.13 -26.86
CA ARG A 56 -8.59 9.84 -27.96
C ARG A 56 -8.18 8.37 -28.01
N LEU A 57 -7.92 7.74 -26.86
CA LEU A 57 -7.58 6.32 -26.80
C LEU A 57 -8.73 5.44 -27.29
N GLN A 58 -9.96 5.75 -26.88
CA GLN A 58 -11.16 5.04 -27.32
C GLN A 58 -11.38 5.18 -28.83
N LEU A 59 -11.14 6.37 -29.40
CA LEU A 59 -11.15 6.57 -30.85
C LEU A 59 -10.08 5.76 -31.60
N LEU A 60 -8.97 5.43 -30.93
CA LEU A 60 -7.90 4.57 -31.47
C LEU A 60 -8.16 3.07 -31.25
N GLY A 61 -9.33 2.69 -30.73
CA GLY A 61 -9.75 1.30 -30.53
C GLY A 61 -9.52 0.77 -29.11
N ALA A 62 -9.19 1.62 -28.14
CA ALA A 62 -9.15 1.20 -26.74
C ALA A 62 -10.55 0.73 -26.27
N PRO A 63 -10.65 -0.33 -25.46
CA PRO A 63 -11.92 -0.77 -24.92
C PRO A 63 -12.61 0.29 -24.06
N ASN A 64 -13.95 0.28 -24.06
CA ASN A 64 -14.76 1.24 -23.29
C ASN A 64 -14.60 1.10 -21.77
N TRP A 65 -14.08 -0.03 -21.27
CA TRP A 65 -13.76 -0.20 -19.84
C TRP A 65 -12.50 0.56 -19.41
N ILE A 66 -11.71 1.08 -20.37
CA ILE A 66 -10.65 2.04 -20.11
C ILE A 66 -11.31 3.42 -20.05
N ASP A 67 -11.82 3.75 -18.87
CA ASP A 67 -12.55 4.98 -18.57
C ASP A 67 -11.93 5.71 -17.37
N TYR A 68 -12.62 6.75 -16.92
CA TYR A 68 -12.18 7.56 -15.80
C TYR A 68 -12.18 6.77 -14.48
N ASN A 69 -13.20 5.94 -14.27
CA ASN A 69 -13.35 5.13 -13.06
C ASN A 69 -12.17 4.16 -12.92
N LEU A 70 -11.68 3.58 -14.03
CA LEU A 70 -10.48 2.76 -14.00
C LEU A 70 -9.26 3.56 -13.56
N VAL A 71 -9.10 4.79 -14.03
CA VAL A 71 -7.97 5.66 -13.65
C VAL A 71 -8.04 6.00 -12.16
N GLU A 72 -9.21 6.37 -11.64
CA GLU A 72 -9.43 6.62 -10.21
C GLU A 72 -9.13 5.38 -9.36
N ALA A 73 -9.72 4.24 -9.72
CA ALA A 73 -9.49 2.98 -9.01
C ALA A 73 -8.00 2.59 -9.03
N SER A 74 -7.31 2.78 -10.16
CA SER A 74 -5.88 2.51 -10.30
C SER A 74 -5.01 3.44 -9.44
N ALA A 75 -5.39 4.72 -9.33
CA ALA A 75 -4.73 5.67 -8.45
C ALA A 75 -4.90 5.26 -6.98
N ASN A 76 -6.11 4.90 -6.58
CA ASN A 76 -6.43 4.43 -5.23
C ASN A 76 -5.66 3.16 -4.85
N VAL A 77 -5.67 2.15 -5.72
CA VAL A 77 -4.83 0.94 -5.58
C VAL A 77 -3.36 1.34 -5.39
N SER A 78 -2.83 2.20 -6.26
CA SER A 78 -1.42 2.61 -6.24
C SER A 78 -1.04 3.34 -4.96
N MET A 79 -1.93 4.15 -4.39
CA MET A 79 -1.70 4.84 -3.11
C MET A 79 -1.64 3.87 -1.93
N PHE A 80 -2.37 2.75 -1.95
CA PHE A 80 -2.38 1.80 -0.84
C PHE A 80 -1.30 0.72 -0.92
N VAL A 81 -0.68 0.51 -2.08
CA VAL A 81 0.45 -0.44 -2.24
C VAL A 81 1.59 -0.16 -1.24
N PRO A 82 2.12 1.07 -1.12
CA PRO A 82 3.18 1.34 -0.15
C PRO A 82 2.72 1.18 1.30
N ILE A 83 1.45 1.47 1.61
CA ILE A 83 0.88 1.28 2.96
C ILE A 83 0.92 -0.20 3.33
N GLY A 84 0.40 -1.07 2.47
CA GLY A 84 0.38 -2.52 2.73
C GLY A 84 1.78 -3.09 2.91
N LEU A 85 2.72 -2.66 2.07
CA LEU A 85 4.12 -3.07 2.15
C LEU A 85 4.77 -2.62 3.46
N LEU A 86 4.71 -1.32 3.77
CA LEU A 86 5.36 -0.74 4.94
C LEU A 86 4.72 -1.20 6.25
N ALA A 87 3.39 -1.31 6.31
CA ALA A 87 2.68 -1.88 7.45
C ALA A 87 3.08 -3.35 7.69
N GLY A 88 3.16 -4.16 6.63
CA GLY A 88 3.63 -5.54 6.72
C GLY A 88 5.08 -5.68 7.22
N VAL A 89 5.95 -4.69 6.93
CA VAL A 89 7.32 -4.64 7.47
C VAL A 89 7.32 -4.37 8.98
N GLN A 90 6.41 -3.53 9.47
CA GLN A 90 6.29 -3.21 10.90
C GLN A 90 5.68 -4.36 11.71
N LEU A 91 4.78 -5.13 11.10
CA LEU A 91 4.11 -6.22 11.77
C LEU A 91 5.04 -7.44 11.93
N ARG A 92 4.87 -8.13 13.07
CA ARG A 92 5.50 -9.44 13.31
C ARG A 92 5.02 -10.42 12.25
N GLU A 93 5.85 -11.40 11.87
CA GLU A 93 5.57 -12.33 10.77
C GLU A 93 4.17 -12.99 10.84
N GLY A 94 3.76 -13.49 12.01
CA GLY A 94 2.43 -14.09 12.20
C GLY A 94 1.26 -13.09 12.27
N LEU A 95 1.54 -11.79 12.27
CA LEU A 95 0.54 -10.72 12.34
C LEU A 95 0.46 -9.89 11.06
N ARG A 96 1.31 -10.14 10.05
CA ARG A 96 1.33 -9.34 8.80
C ARG A 96 0.00 -9.32 8.07
N TRP A 97 -0.80 -10.38 8.20
CA TRP A 97 -2.14 -10.45 7.63
C TRP A 97 -3.06 -9.34 8.17
N LEU A 98 -2.79 -8.79 9.36
CA LEU A 98 -3.54 -7.66 9.93
C LEU A 98 -3.40 -6.37 9.11
N ALA A 99 -2.43 -6.27 8.20
CA ALA A 99 -2.32 -5.15 7.28
C ALA A 99 -3.56 -5.01 6.40
N LEU A 100 -4.24 -6.11 6.05
CA LEU A 100 -5.44 -6.10 5.22
C LEU A 100 -6.69 -5.55 5.94
N PRO A 101 -7.15 -6.12 7.07
CA PRO A 101 -8.28 -5.54 7.80
C PRO A 101 -7.96 -4.15 8.32
N GLY A 102 -6.69 -3.85 8.64
CA GLY A 102 -6.24 -2.49 8.98
C GLY A 102 -6.40 -1.52 7.82
N ALA A 103 -5.96 -1.88 6.61
CA ALA A 103 -6.13 -1.05 5.42
C ALA A 103 -7.60 -0.85 5.06
N PHE A 104 -8.42 -1.90 5.14
CA PHE A 104 -9.87 -1.80 4.96
C PHE A 104 -10.49 -0.82 5.95
N ALA A 105 -10.18 -0.95 7.25
CA ALA A 105 -10.72 -0.07 8.28
C ALA A 105 -10.29 1.40 8.07
N VAL A 106 -9.03 1.63 7.75
CA VAL A 106 -8.53 2.98 7.43
C VAL A 106 -9.23 3.55 6.20
N SER A 107 -9.36 2.76 5.13
CA SER A 107 -10.05 3.22 3.92
C SER A 107 -11.52 3.50 4.19
N PHE A 108 -12.21 2.65 4.94
CA PHE A 108 -13.61 2.88 5.29
C PHE A 108 -13.78 4.17 6.13
N LEU A 109 -12.86 4.44 7.06
CA LEU A 109 -12.88 5.69 7.83
C LEU A 109 -12.61 6.92 6.96
N ILE A 110 -11.75 6.79 5.95
CA ILE A 110 -11.50 7.86 4.98
C ILE A 110 -12.78 8.19 4.21
N GLU A 111 -13.46 7.19 3.65
CA GLU A 111 -14.73 7.38 2.94
C GLU A 111 -15.78 8.03 3.84
N LEU A 112 -15.91 7.54 5.08
CA LEU A 112 -16.85 8.09 6.06
C LEU A 112 -16.55 9.56 6.36
N CYS A 113 -15.27 9.92 6.51
CA CYS A 113 -14.85 11.30 6.72
C CYS A 113 -15.15 12.18 5.50
N GLN A 114 -14.94 11.68 4.28
CA GLN A 114 -15.27 12.41 3.07
C GLN A 114 -16.77 12.67 2.95
N ASP A 115 -17.59 11.64 3.13
CA ASP A 115 -19.05 11.75 3.03
C ASP A 115 -19.64 12.67 4.11
N THR A 116 -19.05 12.67 5.31
CA THR A 116 -19.56 13.47 6.45
C THR A 116 -19.05 14.91 6.45
N PHE A 117 -17.80 15.15 6.05
CA PHE A 117 -17.11 16.43 6.30
C PHE A 117 -16.67 17.17 5.03
N LEU A 118 -16.72 16.56 3.84
CA LEU A 118 -16.21 17.15 2.60
C LEU A 118 -17.36 17.30 1.58
N PRO A 119 -18.09 18.45 1.59
CA PRO A 119 -19.20 18.69 0.67
C PRO A 119 -18.75 18.52 -0.79
N GLY A 120 -19.43 17.66 -1.53
CA GLY A 120 -19.11 17.36 -2.94
C GLY A 120 -18.11 16.22 -3.14
N ARG A 121 -17.66 15.54 -2.08
CA ARG A 121 -17.01 14.22 -2.16
C ARG A 121 -18.00 13.16 -1.69
N PHE A 122 -18.20 12.15 -2.53
CA PHE A 122 -19.07 11.02 -2.21
C PHE A 122 -18.19 9.82 -1.95
N GLY A 123 -18.27 9.29 -0.73
CA GLY A 123 -17.52 8.09 -0.41
C GLY A 123 -18.12 6.88 -1.12
N THR A 124 -17.29 6.00 -1.69
CA THR A 124 -17.77 4.81 -2.39
C THR A 124 -17.18 3.52 -1.84
N MET A 125 -17.99 2.45 -1.84
CA MET A 125 -17.49 1.11 -1.50
C MET A 125 -16.41 0.64 -2.49
N GLN A 126 -16.44 1.15 -3.72
CA GLN A 126 -15.46 0.81 -4.74
C GLN A 126 -14.06 1.30 -4.36
N ASP A 127 -13.98 2.48 -3.72
CA ASP A 127 -12.72 3.03 -3.23
C ASP A 127 -12.15 2.24 -2.06
N VAL A 128 -13.01 1.81 -1.12
CA VAL A 128 -12.60 0.89 -0.03
C VAL A 128 -12.01 -0.39 -0.59
N LEU A 129 -12.66 -0.97 -1.61
CA LEU A 129 -12.17 -2.20 -2.25
C LEU A 129 -10.87 -1.95 -3.01
N ALA A 130 -10.76 -0.87 -3.78
CA ALA A 130 -9.55 -0.51 -4.52
C ALA A 130 -8.35 -0.33 -3.58
N ASN A 131 -8.52 0.44 -2.51
CA ASN A 131 -7.52 0.66 -1.48
C ASN A 131 -7.11 -0.64 -0.78
N THR A 132 -8.08 -1.51 -0.45
CA THR A 132 -7.80 -2.81 0.15
C THR A 132 -7.00 -3.72 -0.81
N HIS A 133 -7.32 -3.70 -2.12
CA HIS A 133 -6.53 -4.41 -3.14
C HIS A 133 -5.11 -3.87 -3.24
N GLY A 134 -4.94 -2.54 -3.20
CA GLY A 134 -3.62 -1.91 -3.14
C GLY A 134 -2.79 -2.43 -1.97
N ALA A 135 -3.36 -2.44 -0.76
CA ALA A 135 -2.68 -2.96 0.41
C ALA A 135 -2.33 -4.46 0.28
N ALA A 136 -3.20 -5.25 -0.34
CA ALA A 136 -2.92 -6.66 -0.64
C ALA A 136 -1.75 -6.84 -1.61
N ILE A 137 -1.69 -6.07 -2.68
CA ILE A 137 -0.56 -6.06 -3.62
C ILE A 137 0.74 -5.69 -2.89
N GLY A 138 0.71 -4.66 -2.05
CA GLY A 138 1.86 -4.26 -1.23
C GLY A 138 2.36 -5.38 -0.31
N LEU A 139 1.44 -6.12 0.30
CA LEU A 139 1.75 -7.26 1.16
C LEU A 139 2.33 -8.44 0.35
N VAL A 140 1.79 -8.72 -0.84
CA VAL A 140 2.33 -9.73 -1.77
C VAL A 140 3.76 -9.37 -2.19
N ILE A 141 4.02 -8.10 -2.54
CA ILE A 141 5.37 -7.63 -2.87
C ILE A 141 6.32 -7.84 -1.69
N LEU A 142 5.88 -7.53 -0.46
CA LEU A 142 6.69 -7.79 0.73
C LEU A 142 7.05 -9.27 0.84
N TYR A 143 6.08 -10.18 0.74
CA TYR A 143 6.36 -11.62 0.82
C TYR A 143 7.31 -12.08 -0.29
N ALA A 144 7.11 -11.65 -1.53
CA ALA A 144 8.00 -11.97 -2.64
C ALA A 144 9.45 -11.53 -2.37
N VAL A 145 9.65 -10.31 -1.85
CA VAL A 145 10.98 -9.80 -1.47
C VAL A 145 11.58 -10.61 -0.33
N LEU A 146 10.80 -10.97 0.69
CA LEU A 146 11.29 -11.74 1.83
C LEU A 146 11.70 -13.16 1.42
N GLU A 147 10.90 -13.84 0.61
CA GLU A 147 11.21 -15.17 0.09
C GLU A 147 12.44 -15.15 -0.81
N TYR A 148 12.56 -14.16 -1.70
CA TYR A 148 13.76 -13.99 -2.52
C TYR A 148 15.04 -13.81 -1.66
N ARG A 149 14.94 -13.05 -0.56
CA ARG A 149 16.07 -12.87 0.37
C ARG A 149 16.38 -14.12 1.19
N ARG A 150 15.38 -14.93 1.52
CA ARG A 150 15.57 -16.24 2.17
C ARG A 150 16.33 -17.19 1.25
N ALA A 151 15.86 -17.33 0.01
CA ALA A 151 16.48 -18.20 -1.01
C ALA A 151 17.95 -17.83 -1.29
N ARG A 152 18.28 -16.53 -1.34
CA ARG A 152 19.67 -16.09 -1.53
C ARG A 152 20.60 -16.38 -0.35
N LYS A 153 20.09 -16.40 0.88
CA LYS A 153 20.91 -16.72 2.06
C LYS A 153 21.22 -18.21 2.18
N THR A 154 20.38 -19.05 1.60
CA THR A 154 20.53 -20.51 1.62
C THR A 154 21.31 -21.05 0.42
N ALA A 155 21.60 -20.21 -0.59
CA ALA A 155 22.47 -20.60 -1.70
C ALA A 155 23.90 -20.85 -1.17
N PRO A 156 24.49 -22.04 -1.37
CA PRO A 156 25.85 -22.31 -0.94
C PRO A 156 26.80 -21.32 -1.61
N SER A 157 27.70 -20.71 -0.83
CA SER A 157 28.78 -19.88 -1.34
C SER A 157 29.70 -20.76 -2.17
N GLY A 158 29.42 -20.88 -3.47
CA GLY A 158 30.28 -21.57 -4.42
C GLY A 158 31.59 -20.80 -4.53
N ILE A 159 32.62 -21.30 -3.85
CA ILE A 159 34.03 -21.03 -4.18
C ILE A 159 34.50 -22.28 -4.93
N PRO A 160 34.82 -22.19 -6.23
CA PRO A 160 35.60 -23.23 -6.90
C PRO A 160 37.04 -23.27 -6.37
#